data_AF-A0AAD7DG21-F1
#
_entry.id   AF-A0AAD7DG21-F1
#
_cell.length_a   1.000
_cell.length_b   1.000
_cell.length_c   1.000
_cell.angle_alpha   90.00
_cell.angle_beta   90.00
_cell.angle_gamma   90.00
#
_symmetry.space_group_name_H-M   'P 1'
#
loop_
_entity.id
_entity.type
_entity.pdbx_description
1 polymer ?
#
loop_
_entity_poly.entity_id
_entity_poly.type
_entity_poly.pdbx_seq_one_letter_code
_entity_poly.pdbx_strand_id
1 'polypeptide(L)'
;MVSTRIQRPAPYSMTSSECTTPIRRILNYNSGEDDLRIIRVQNMRFKVNAHILREGSPVFKSILHKSGDSPIVLSGHTGSQFRAFLWALYAQPLPGAKNLDIARLCSIAEVALKYQFNSLMLWSMDGIKTLVNAPDTLLRTAPSEIFVRLTRLALLYRDTHLSRSIQLKWLTRIHWHDLPPAPALVVADAYDLRHLLCHAYYVHLVDVSPRIARGQPIGGAGSPLTPTQNLHVFCGYHSLLALWRQLQDAAPAFAPAPTCTASAHAQRCAVAWAARWALEAGRATTLSPVDVLCRLLFMERQLEADEVLKACMDEGCRLEALDAVAKKRAEISDNLHHHFDL
;
A
#
# COMPACT_ATOMS: atom_id res chain seq x y z
N MET A 1 -18.19 21.14 29.20
CA MET A 1 -16.75 21.10 28.84
C MET A 1 -16.08 20.05 29.71
N VAL A 2 -15.97 18.82 29.22
CA VAL A 2 -15.33 17.69 29.92
C VAL A 2 -14.15 17.28 29.05
N SER A 3 -12.95 17.56 29.55
CA SER A 3 -11.67 17.30 28.89
C SER A 3 -11.23 15.86 29.16
N THR A 4 -11.58 14.93 28.28
CA THR A 4 -11.05 13.55 28.29
C THR A 4 -9.61 13.56 27.76
N ARG A 5 -8.65 13.55 28.70
CA ARG A 5 -7.23 13.26 28.41
C ARG A 5 -7.11 11.82 27.92
N ILE A 6 -6.86 11.64 26.63
CA ILE A 6 -6.42 10.37 26.06
C ILE A 6 -4.99 10.12 26.54
N GLN A 7 -4.84 9.21 27.51
CA GLN A 7 -3.56 8.68 27.96
C GLN A 7 -2.89 7.94 26.80
N ARG A 8 -1.74 8.44 26.33
CA ARG A 8 -0.91 7.71 25.37
C ARG A 8 -0.36 6.44 26.03
N PRO A 9 -0.45 5.26 25.38
CA PRO A 9 0.20 4.06 25.90
C PRO A 9 1.72 4.24 25.90
N ALA A 10 2.37 3.76 26.95
CA ALA A 10 3.81 3.77 27.09
C ALA A 10 4.50 2.98 25.95
N PRO A 11 5.72 3.35 25.55
CA PRO A 11 6.47 2.61 24.53
C PRO A 11 6.73 1.18 25.02
N TYR A 12 6.23 0.20 24.27
CA TYR A 12 6.58 -1.21 24.42
C TYR A 12 8.09 -1.35 24.25
N SER A 13 8.78 -1.59 25.36
CA SER A 13 10.18 -1.98 25.36
C SER A 13 10.24 -3.43 24.90
N MET A 14 10.54 -3.66 23.61
CA MET A 14 10.90 -4.98 23.11
C MET A 14 12.28 -5.34 23.66
N THR A 15 12.31 -5.98 24.83
CA THR A 15 13.50 -6.70 25.27
C THR A 15 13.70 -7.85 24.29
N SER A 16 14.87 -7.85 23.64
CA SER A 16 15.36 -8.93 22.80
C SER A 16 15.64 -10.17 23.65
N SER A 17 14.57 -10.87 24.03
CA SER A 17 14.65 -12.24 24.51
C SER A 17 14.92 -13.13 23.32
N GLU A 18 16.19 -13.50 23.19
CA GLU A 18 16.74 -14.31 22.13
C GLU A 18 15.99 -15.64 22.05
N CYS A 19 15.35 -15.89 20.90
CA CYS A 19 14.93 -17.22 20.51
C CYS A 19 16.18 -18.03 20.12
N THR A 20 16.95 -18.43 21.13
CA THR A 20 18.06 -19.37 21.05
C THR A 20 17.55 -20.80 21.19
N THR A 21 16.54 -21.20 20.41
CA THR A 21 16.29 -22.63 20.24
C THR A 21 17.46 -23.16 19.41
N PRO A 22 18.32 -24.03 19.96
CA PRO A 22 19.49 -24.48 19.25
C PRO A 22 19.02 -25.30 18.05
N ILE A 23 19.51 -24.93 16.87
CA ILE A 23 19.47 -25.69 15.61
C ILE A 23 20.32 -26.97 15.80
N ARG A 24 19.98 -27.82 16.78
CA ARG A 24 20.75 -29.01 17.16
C ARG A 24 20.02 -30.31 16.84
N ARG A 25 18.74 -30.27 16.43
CA ARG A 25 17.91 -31.49 16.32
C ARG A 25 17.64 -32.02 14.91
N ILE A 26 18.19 -31.43 13.84
CA ILE A 26 17.90 -31.87 12.46
C ILE A 26 19.18 -32.14 11.67
N LEU A 27 20.13 -32.86 12.31
CA LEU A 27 21.33 -33.39 11.66
C LEU A 27 21.38 -34.93 11.79
N ASN A 28 20.25 -35.60 11.58
CA ASN A 28 20.23 -37.07 11.40
C ASN A 28 20.44 -37.49 9.94
N TYR A 29 21.03 -36.62 9.11
CA TYR A 29 21.61 -37.04 7.84
C TYR A 29 23.03 -37.50 8.14
N ASN A 30 23.34 -38.77 7.88
CA ASN A 30 24.69 -39.37 7.96
C ASN A 30 25.66 -38.78 6.90
N SER A 31 25.55 -37.50 6.58
CA SER A 31 26.59 -36.78 5.85
C SER A 31 27.76 -36.60 6.79
N GLY A 32 28.92 -37.19 6.45
CA GLY A 32 30.15 -37.03 7.22
C GLY A 32 30.47 -35.55 7.48
N GLU A 33 31.22 -35.28 8.55
CA GLU A 33 31.62 -33.92 8.96
C GLU A 33 32.31 -33.13 7.84
N ASP A 34 32.86 -33.83 6.84
CA ASP A 34 33.60 -33.31 5.69
C ASP A 34 32.78 -32.36 4.78
N ASP A 35 31.45 -32.40 4.84
CA ASP A 35 30.59 -31.56 3.99
C ASP A 35 30.06 -30.29 4.67
N LEU A 36 30.62 -29.94 5.83
CA LEU A 36 30.31 -28.68 6.49
C LEU A 36 31.12 -27.54 5.86
N ARG A 37 30.45 -26.41 5.60
CA ARG A 37 31.08 -25.18 5.08
C ARG A 37 30.70 -23.98 5.94
N ILE A 38 31.62 -23.01 6.03
CA ILE A 38 31.38 -21.75 6.71
C ILE A 38 30.95 -20.71 5.69
N ILE A 39 29.73 -20.20 5.85
CA ILE A 39 29.21 -19.07 5.08
C ILE A 39 29.22 -17.83 5.97
N ARG A 40 29.80 -16.73 5.48
CA ARG A 40 29.78 -15.42 6.10
C ARG A 40 28.78 -14.51 5.39
N VAL A 41 27.84 -13.93 6.14
CA VAL A 41 26.88 -12.93 5.67
C VAL A 41 26.98 -11.72 6.59
N GLN A 42 27.43 -10.58 6.05
CA GLN A 42 27.83 -9.42 6.86
C GLN A 42 28.83 -9.85 7.97
N ASN A 43 28.53 -9.54 9.23
CA ASN A 43 29.37 -9.87 10.39
C ASN A 43 29.03 -11.24 11.02
N MET A 44 28.12 -12.01 10.41
CA MET A 44 27.65 -13.29 10.95
C MET A 44 28.28 -14.47 10.20
N ARG A 45 28.60 -15.55 10.93
CA ARG A 45 29.11 -16.81 10.38
C ARG A 45 28.09 -17.92 10.61
N PHE A 46 27.85 -18.73 9.59
CA PHE A 46 26.91 -19.84 9.59
C PHE A 46 27.65 -21.11 9.19
N LYS A 47 27.60 -22.14 10.03
CA LYS A 47 28.06 -23.49 9.67
C LYS A 47 26.89 -24.21 9.00
N VAL A 48 27.05 -24.57 7.74
CA VAL A 48 25.98 -25.16 6.90
C VAL A 48 26.46 -26.45 6.27
N ASN A 49 25.51 -27.33 5.95
CA ASN A 49 25.75 -28.54 5.20
C ASN A 49 25.72 -28.22 3.69
N ALA A 50 26.87 -28.38 3.03
CA ALA A 50 27.02 -28.03 1.62
C ALA A 50 26.19 -28.91 0.70
N HIS A 51 25.94 -30.18 1.03
CA HIS A 51 25.10 -31.07 0.24
C HIS A 51 23.70 -30.49 0.05
N ILE A 52 23.06 -30.06 1.15
CA ILE A 52 21.70 -29.51 1.11
C ILE A 52 21.63 -28.26 0.21
N LEU A 53 22.65 -27.40 0.29
CA LEU A 53 22.73 -26.21 -0.55
C LEU A 53 22.98 -26.54 -2.02
N ARG A 54 23.83 -27.54 -2.33
CA ARG A 54 24.12 -27.99 -3.70
C ARG A 54 22.90 -28.60 -4.37
N GLU A 55 22.17 -29.44 -3.66
CA GLU A 55 21.01 -30.15 -4.18
C GLU A 55 19.85 -29.20 -4.48
N GLY A 56 19.57 -28.25 -3.57
CA GLY A 56 18.41 -27.37 -3.74
C GLY A 56 18.67 -26.09 -4.52
N SER A 57 19.91 -25.78 -4.91
CA SER A 57 20.22 -24.57 -5.67
C SER A 57 21.41 -24.73 -6.63
N PRO A 58 21.22 -24.46 -7.95
CA PRO A 58 22.32 -24.46 -8.91
C PRO A 58 23.32 -23.34 -8.65
N VAL A 59 22.86 -22.21 -8.08
CA VAL A 59 23.72 -21.07 -7.71
C VAL A 59 24.66 -21.46 -6.59
N PHE A 60 24.15 -22.07 -5.52
CA PHE A 60 25.00 -22.57 -4.44
C PHE A 60 25.93 -23.68 -4.91
N LYS A 61 25.48 -24.57 -5.81
CA LYS A 61 26.34 -25.58 -6.44
C LYS A 61 27.55 -24.95 -7.12
N SER A 62 27.35 -23.87 -7.88
CA SER A 62 28.44 -23.12 -8.52
C SER A 62 29.36 -22.42 -7.50
N ILE A 63 28.78 -21.75 -6.49
CA ILE A 63 29.55 -21.04 -5.45
C ILE A 63 30.43 -22.02 -4.67
N LEU A 64 29.87 -23.15 -4.24
CA LEU A 64 30.58 -24.17 -3.48
C LEU A 64 31.72 -24.81 -4.27
N HIS A 65 31.51 -25.06 -5.57
CA HIS A 65 32.57 -25.58 -6.43
C HIS A 65 33.74 -24.60 -6.59
N LYS A 66 33.46 -23.29 -6.72
CA LYS A 66 34.48 -22.25 -6.89
C LYS A 66 35.25 -21.91 -5.61
N SER A 67 34.64 -22.09 -4.44
CA SER A 67 35.20 -21.61 -3.17
C SER A 67 36.29 -22.53 -2.59
N GLY A 68 36.37 -23.79 -3.02
CA GLY A 68 37.24 -24.79 -2.38
C GLY A 68 36.99 -24.87 -0.87
N ASP A 69 38.05 -24.68 -0.08
CA ASP A 69 38.01 -24.67 1.39
C ASP A 69 37.90 -23.27 2.01
N SER A 70 37.91 -22.22 1.18
CA SER A 70 37.80 -20.85 1.68
C SER A 70 36.37 -20.56 2.19
N PRO A 71 36.20 -19.74 3.24
CA PRO A 71 34.89 -19.30 3.70
C PRO A 71 34.12 -18.56 2.59
N ILE A 72 32.88 -18.98 2.34
CA ILE A 72 32.03 -18.35 1.34
C ILE A 72 31.49 -17.05 1.90
N VAL A 73 31.69 -15.93 1.19
CA VAL A 73 31.17 -14.62 1.59
C VAL A 73 29.98 -14.26 0.71
N LEU A 74 28.81 -14.10 1.31
CA LEU A 74 27.59 -13.68 0.62
C LEU A 74 27.30 -12.20 0.91
N SER A 75 26.93 -11.46 -0.13
CA SER A 75 26.54 -10.05 -0.05
C SER A 75 25.08 -9.86 -0.43
N GLY A 76 24.51 -8.67 -0.16
CA GLY A 76 23.17 -8.26 -0.60
C GLY A 76 22.00 -8.74 0.25
N HIS A 77 22.25 -9.40 1.39
CA HIS A 77 21.23 -9.70 2.40
C HIS A 77 21.79 -9.48 3.80
N THR A 78 20.90 -9.30 4.77
CA THR A 78 21.27 -9.27 6.18
C THR A 78 21.50 -10.67 6.72
N GLY A 79 22.30 -10.79 7.77
CA GLY A 79 22.47 -12.07 8.45
C GLY A 79 21.14 -12.63 9.02
N SER A 80 20.22 -11.77 9.43
CA SER A 80 18.87 -12.15 9.87
C SER A 80 18.02 -12.75 8.75
N GLN A 81 18.07 -12.18 7.53
CA GLN A 81 17.39 -12.74 6.36
C GLN A 81 17.94 -14.13 6.02
N PHE A 82 19.27 -14.27 6.02
CA PHE A 82 19.91 -15.55 5.74
C PHE A 82 19.62 -16.61 6.82
N ARG A 83 19.58 -16.20 8.10
CA ARG A 83 19.15 -17.08 9.21
C ARG A 83 17.71 -17.58 9.01
N ALA A 84 16.79 -16.71 8.59
CA ALA A 84 15.40 -17.11 8.31
C ALA A 84 15.33 -18.12 7.16
N PHE A 85 16.11 -17.91 6.10
CA PHE A 85 16.25 -18.85 4.98
C PHE A 85 16.80 -20.20 5.43
N LEU A 86 17.91 -20.22 6.18
CA LEU A 86 18.49 -21.47 6.70
C LEU A 86 17.50 -22.20 7.62
N TRP A 87 16.78 -21.48 8.48
CA TRP A 87 15.75 -22.11 9.29
C TRP A 87 14.71 -22.83 8.43
N ALA A 88 14.22 -22.22 7.35
CA ALA A 88 13.25 -22.86 6.47
C ALA A 88 13.86 -24.07 5.74
N LEU A 89 15.12 -23.95 5.33
CA LEU A 89 15.86 -25.03 4.70
C LEU A 89 15.97 -26.27 5.60
N TYR A 90 16.25 -26.07 6.90
CA TYR A 90 16.43 -27.16 7.87
C TYR A 90 15.13 -27.62 8.54
N ALA A 91 14.08 -26.81 8.59
CA ALA A 91 12.81 -27.14 9.23
C ALA A 91 11.93 -28.01 8.31
N GLN A 92 12.40 -29.21 7.95
CA GLN A 92 11.62 -30.17 7.16
C GLN A 92 10.90 -31.18 8.08
N PRO A 93 9.60 -31.44 7.87
CA PRO A 93 8.72 -30.81 6.87
C PRO A 93 8.42 -29.34 7.20
N LEU A 94 8.27 -28.52 6.15
CA LEU A 94 8.02 -27.08 6.31
C LEU A 94 6.72 -26.85 7.10
N PRO A 95 6.73 -25.96 8.11
CA PRO A 95 5.51 -25.63 8.84
C PRO A 95 4.52 -24.91 7.92
N GLY A 96 3.24 -24.95 8.29
CA GLY A 96 2.20 -24.19 7.60
C GLY A 96 2.53 -22.70 7.61
N ALA A 97 2.59 -22.09 6.43
CA ALA A 97 3.05 -20.71 6.27
C ALA A 97 2.18 -19.67 7.00
N LYS A 98 0.92 -20.01 7.29
CA LYS A 98 0.00 -19.17 8.08
C LYS A 98 0.50 -18.89 9.51
N ASN A 99 1.37 -19.75 10.04
CA ASN A 99 1.91 -19.62 11.40
C ASN A 99 3.19 -18.75 11.43
N LEU A 100 3.60 -18.20 10.30
CA LEU A 100 4.80 -17.39 10.18
C LEU A 100 4.46 -15.93 10.00
N ASP A 101 5.29 -15.10 10.62
CA ASP A 101 5.29 -13.67 10.37
C ASP A 101 5.63 -13.38 8.90
N ILE A 102 4.91 -12.41 8.32
CA ILE A 102 5.05 -12.00 6.93
C ILE A 102 6.45 -11.45 6.63
N ALA A 103 7.11 -10.78 7.59
CA ALA A 103 8.47 -10.27 7.40
C ALA A 103 9.49 -11.41 7.28
N ARG A 104 9.28 -12.52 8.01
CA ARG A 104 10.09 -13.73 7.90
C ARG A 104 9.89 -14.41 6.55
N LEU A 105 8.64 -14.54 6.09
CA LEU A 105 8.34 -15.09 4.75
C LEU A 105 8.97 -14.27 3.62
N CYS A 106 8.88 -12.95 3.68
CA CYS A 106 9.57 -12.07 2.73
C CYS A 106 11.08 -12.32 2.72
N SER A 107 11.68 -12.51 3.91
CA SER A 107 13.11 -12.75 4.04
C SER A 107 13.54 -14.07 3.40
N ILE A 108 12.72 -15.12 3.58
CA ILE A 108 12.94 -16.42 2.95
C ILE A 108 12.78 -16.31 1.43
N ALA A 109 11.71 -15.66 0.96
CA ALA A 109 11.42 -15.47 -0.46
C ALA A 109 12.53 -14.69 -1.20
N GLU A 110 13.05 -13.62 -0.60
CA GLU A 110 14.13 -12.79 -1.16
C GLU A 110 15.45 -13.58 -1.32
N VAL A 111 15.85 -14.32 -0.29
CA VAL A 111 17.08 -15.13 -0.32
C VAL A 111 16.89 -16.32 -1.27
N ALA A 112 15.75 -17.00 -1.19
CA ALA A 112 15.44 -18.14 -2.06
C ALA A 112 15.41 -17.71 -3.53
N LEU A 113 14.84 -16.54 -3.87
CA LEU A 113 14.86 -15.99 -5.21
C LEU A 113 16.30 -15.73 -5.70
N LYS A 114 17.12 -15.06 -4.88
CA LYS A 114 18.50 -14.73 -5.28
C LYS A 114 19.33 -15.98 -5.61
N TYR A 115 19.16 -17.03 -4.80
CA TYR A 115 19.91 -18.27 -4.97
C TYR A 115 19.13 -19.33 -5.74
N GLN A 116 18.00 -19.01 -6.37
CA GLN A 116 17.18 -19.93 -7.17
C GLN A 116 16.82 -21.23 -6.42
N PHE A 117 16.41 -21.09 -5.17
CA PHE A 117 16.00 -22.22 -4.32
C PHE A 117 14.51 -22.52 -4.51
N ASN A 118 14.17 -23.14 -5.63
CA ASN A 118 12.80 -23.22 -6.16
C ASN A 118 11.74 -23.72 -5.16
N SER A 119 12.06 -24.74 -4.35
CA SER A 119 11.12 -25.29 -3.35
C SER A 119 10.74 -24.26 -2.29
N LEU A 120 11.71 -23.52 -1.75
CA LEU A 120 11.47 -22.46 -0.78
C LEU A 120 10.85 -21.21 -1.42
N MET A 121 11.19 -20.91 -2.67
CA MET A 121 10.54 -19.85 -3.44
C MET A 121 9.03 -20.10 -3.56
N LEU A 122 8.63 -21.27 -4.05
CA LEU A 122 7.23 -21.64 -4.22
C LEU A 122 6.48 -21.63 -2.89
N TRP A 123 7.04 -22.30 -1.86
CA TRP A 123 6.41 -22.37 -0.54
C TRP A 123 6.25 -20.99 0.11
N SER A 124 7.28 -20.14 0.07
CA SER A 124 7.22 -18.81 0.70
C SER A 124 6.25 -17.88 -0.01
N MET A 125 6.19 -17.94 -1.35
CA MET A 125 5.25 -17.14 -2.13
C MET A 125 3.80 -17.61 -1.95
N ASP A 126 3.54 -18.91 -1.86
CA ASP A 126 2.21 -19.43 -1.53
C ASP A 126 1.75 -18.97 -0.13
N GLY A 127 2.67 -19.00 0.84
CA GLY A 127 2.45 -18.45 2.17
C GLY A 127 2.12 -16.95 2.17
N ILE A 128 2.87 -16.16 1.41
CA ILE A 128 2.62 -14.72 1.24
C ILE A 128 1.24 -14.48 0.64
N LYS A 129 0.87 -15.17 -0.46
CA LYS A 129 -0.46 -15.03 -1.08
C LYS A 129 -1.58 -15.32 -0.09
N THR A 130 -1.42 -16.39 0.68
CA THR A 130 -2.39 -16.81 1.70
C THR A 130 -2.58 -15.74 2.77
N LEU A 131 -1.50 -15.16 3.30
CA LEU A 131 -1.56 -14.14 4.35
C LEU A 131 -2.03 -12.77 3.85
N VAL A 132 -1.63 -12.40 2.62
CA VAL A 132 -2.07 -11.14 2.00
C VAL A 132 -3.56 -11.18 1.70
N ASN A 133 -4.09 -12.29 1.19
CA ASN A 133 -5.49 -12.40 0.78
C ASN A 133 -6.43 -12.88 1.89
N ALA A 134 -5.93 -13.16 3.10
CA ALA A 134 -6.77 -13.49 4.24
C ALA A 134 -7.71 -12.31 4.62
N PRO A 135 -8.95 -12.58 5.09
CA PRO A 135 -9.86 -11.53 5.59
C PRO A 135 -9.22 -10.68 6.71
N ASP A 136 -8.55 -11.34 7.65
CA ASP A 136 -7.78 -10.72 8.72
C ASP A 136 -6.30 -10.62 8.34
N THR A 137 -6.04 -10.00 7.20
CA THR A 137 -4.68 -9.84 6.68
C THR A 137 -3.78 -9.10 7.66
N LEU A 138 -2.56 -9.63 7.85
CA LEU A 138 -1.50 -8.99 8.64
C LEU A 138 -1.09 -7.61 8.08
N LEU A 139 -1.46 -7.31 6.83
CA LEU A 139 -1.21 -6.01 6.21
C LEU A 139 -1.99 -4.85 6.86
N ARG A 140 -3.04 -5.15 7.65
CA ARG A 140 -3.79 -4.13 8.38
C ARG A 140 -2.90 -3.34 9.35
N THR A 141 -1.88 -3.98 9.93
CA THR A 141 -0.97 -3.35 10.91
C THR A 141 0.48 -3.31 10.43
N ALA A 142 0.81 -3.89 9.28
CA ALA A 142 2.17 -3.95 8.76
C ALA A 142 2.77 -2.55 8.45
N PRO A 143 4.05 -2.29 8.73
CA PRO A 143 4.67 -1.01 8.39
C PRO A 143 4.96 -0.90 6.89
N SER A 144 5.30 0.31 6.41
CA SER A 144 5.50 0.58 4.96
C SER A 144 6.57 -0.30 4.34
N GLU A 145 7.60 -0.67 5.10
CA GLU A 145 8.71 -1.53 4.65
C GLU A 145 8.22 -2.91 4.21
N ILE A 146 7.17 -3.45 4.84
CA ILE A 146 6.59 -4.73 4.44
C ILE A 146 5.86 -4.60 3.11
N PHE A 147 5.10 -3.53 2.89
CA PHE A 147 4.47 -3.27 1.61
C PHE A 147 5.50 -3.11 0.48
N VAL A 148 6.56 -2.33 0.72
CA VAL A 148 7.69 -2.18 -0.23
C VAL A 148 8.27 -3.54 -0.63
N ARG A 149 8.57 -4.40 0.35
CA ARG A 149 9.15 -5.74 0.10
C ARG A 149 8.19 -6.65 -0.65
N LEU A 150 6.92 -6.69 -0.24
CA LEU A 150 5.90 -7.52 -0.88
C LEU A 150 5.62 -7.10 -2.31
N THR A 151 5.49 -5.80 -2.58
CA THR A 151 5.30 -5.30 -3.95
C THR A 151 6.48 -5.69 -4.84
N ARG A 152 7.72 -5.51 -4.36
CA ARG A 152 8.93 -5.94 -5.08
C ARG A 152 8.93 -7.44 -5.37
N LEU A 153 8.62 -8.27 -4.36
CA LEU A 153 8.51 -9.71 -4.54
C LEU A 153 7.42 -10.07 -5.56
N ALA A 154 6.21 -9.52 -5.44
CA ALA A 154 5.14 -9.80 -6.40
C ALA A 154 5.54 -9.45 -7.84
N LEU A 155 6.24 -8.33 -8.06
CA LEU A 155 6.74 -7.93 -9.37
C LEU A 155 7.85 -8.85 -9.88
N LEU A 156 8.83 -9.20 -9.04
CA LEU A 156 9.94 -10.10 -9.41
C LEU A 156 9.44 -11.51 -9.78
N TYR A 157 8.40 -11.99 -9.10
CA TYR A 157 7.72 -13.25 -9.40
C TYR A 157 6.66 -13.13 -10.49
N ARG A 158 6.44 -11.93 -11.04
CA ARG A 158 5.44 -11.63 -12.09
C ARG A 158 4.01 -12.01 -11.69
N ASP A 159 3.68 -11.87 -10.41
CA ASP A 159 2.34 -12.11 -9.88
C ASP A 159 1.53 -10.81 -9.83
N THR A 160 0.81 -10.54 -10.91
CA THR A 160 0.01 -9.31 -11.08
C THR A 160 -1.18 -9.26 -10.12
N HIS A 161 -1.80 -10.39 -9.80
CA HIS A 161 -2.92 -10.47 -8.86
C HIS A 161 -2.47 -10.15 -7.44
N LEU A 162 -1.36 -10.74 -6.99
CA LEU A 162 -0.77 -10.44 -5.69
C LEU A 162 -0.34 -8.98 -5.61
N SER A 163 0.33 -8.46 -6.65
CA SER A 163 0.74 -7.05 -6.73
C SER A 163 -0.46 -6.11 -6.57
N ARG A 164 -1.56 -6.36 -7.31
CA ARG A 164 -2.79 -5.56 -7.21
C ARG A 164 -3.42 -5.64 -5.81
N SER A 165 -3.47 -6.82 -5.21
CA SER A 165 -4.00 -7.01 -3.85
C SER A 165 -3.19 -6.22 -2.80
N ILE A 166 -1.86 -6.25 -2.90
CA ILE A 166 -0.96 -5.47 -2.02
C ILE A 166 -1.20 -3.97 -2.23
N GLN A 167 -1.25 -3.50 -3.48
CA GLN A 167 -1.46 -2.09 -3.81
C GLN A 167 -2.80 -1.58 -3.25
N LEU A 168 -3.90 -2.31 -3.44
CA LEU A 168 -5.21 -1.91 -2.93
C LEU A 168 -5.20 -1.76 -1.40
N LYS A 169 -4.58 -2.70 -0.67
CA LYS A 169 -4.46 -2.62 0.79
C LYS A 169 -3.56 -1.48 1.23
N TRP A 170 -2.49 -1.20 0.49
CA TRP A 170 -1.61 -0.07 0.76
C TRP A 170 -2.35 1.25 0.58
N LEU A 171 -3.11 1.37 -0.51
CA LEU A 171 -3.94 2.53 -0.81
C LEU A 171 -4.95 2.81 0.28
N THR A 172 -5.69 1.79 0.74
CA THR A 172 -6.62 1.94 1.86
C THR A 172 -5.95 2.56 3.07
N ARG A 173 -4.75 2.08 3.44
CA ARG A 173 -4.03 2.57 4.61
C ARG A 173 -3.43 3.97 4.44
N ILE A 174 -3.00 4.32 3.24
CA ILE A 174 -2.53 5.68 2.95
C ILE A 174 -3.71 6.67 2.98
N HIS A 175 -4.86 6.33 2.40
CA HIS A 175 -6.08 7.16 2.46
C HIS A 175 -6.64 7.32 3.87
N TRP A 176 -6.43 6.34 4.75
CA TRP A 176 -6.77 6.46 6.18
C TRP A 176 -5.70 7.18 7.00
N HIS A 177 -4.62 7.65 6.38
CA HIS A 177 -3.45 8.25 7.03
C HIS A 177 -2.80 7.31 8.09
N ASP A 178 -2.98 6.00 7.97
CA ASP A 178 -2.34 4.99 8.81
C ASP A 178 -0.88 4.73 8.39
N LEU A 179 -0.53 5.08 7.16
CA LEU A 179 0.82 4.97 6.60
C LEU A 179 1.18 6.24 5.83
N PRO A 180 2.46 6.68 5.86
CA PRO A 180 2.89 7.81 5.05
C PRO A 180 2.86 7.46 3.55
N PRO A 181 2.51 8.40 2.66
CA PRO A 181 2.48 8.16 1.22
C PRO A 181 3.88 8.07 0.59
N ALA A 182 4.92 8.65 1.20
CA ALA A 182 6.24 8.78 0.59
C ALA A 182 6.90 7.43 0.18
N PRO A 183 6.89 6.37 0.99
CA PRO A 183 7.40 5.06 0.56
C PRO A 183 6.64 4.46 -0.64
N ALA A 184 5.33 4.71 -0.74
CA ALA A 184 4.53 4.27 -1.87
C ALA A 184 4.86 5.06 -3.14
N LEU A 185 5.07 6.38 -3.04
CA LEU A 185 5.52 7.22 -4.16
C LEU A 185 6.83 6.67 -4.76
N VAL A 186 7.85 6.44 -3.91
CA VAL A 186 9.16 5.94 -4.37
C VAL A 186 9.05 4.59 -5.06
N VAL A 187 8.27 3.65 -4.51
CA VAL A 187 8.09 2.32 -5.12
C VAL A 187 7.25 2.39 -6.38
N ALA A 188 6.15 3.12 -6.36
CA ALA A 188 5.25 3.19 -7.50
C ALA A 188 5.89 3.88 -8.70
N ASP A 189 6.68 4.92 -8.48
CA ASP A 189 7.48 5.61 -9.50
C ASP A 189 8.54 4.66 -10.10
N ALA A 190 9.29 3.96 -9.24
CA ALA A 190 10.35 3.05 -9.67
C ALA A 190 9.87 1.84 -10.50
N TYR A 191 8.59 1.45 -10.37
CA TYR A 191 8.02 0.28 -11.04
C TYR A 191 6.81 0.61 -11.93
N ASP A 192 6.57 1.89 -12.23
CA ASP A 192 5.45 2.36 -13.05
C ASP A 192 4.06 1.83 -12.57
N LEU A 193 3.84 1.86 -11.26
CA LEU A 193 2.57 1.45 -10.66
C LEU A 193 1.60 2.63 -10.65
N ARG A 194 1.19 3.10 -11.84
CA ARG A 194 0.45 4.36 -12.05
C ARG A 194 -0.73 4.57 -11.08
N HIS A 195 -1.53 3.53 -10.83
CA HIS A 195 -2.68 3.62 -9.89
C HIS A 195 -2.23 3.86 -8.44
N LEU A 196 -1.20 3.16 -7.94
CA LEU A 196 -0.64 3.44 -6.61
C LEU A 196 0.00 4.84 -6.57
N LEU A 197 0.69 5.21 -7.65
CA LEU A 197 1.43 6.47 -7.76
C LEU A 197 0.50 7.70 -7.67
N CYS A 198 -0.55 7.76 -8.49
CA CYS A 198 -1.45 8.92 -8.54
C CYS A 198 -2.20 9.14 -7.21
N HIS A 199 -2.62 8.06 -6.55
CA HIS A 199 -3.25 8.14 -5.23
C HIS A 199 -2.27 8.52 -4.12
N ALA A 200 -1.04 8.02 -4.16
CA ALA A 200 -0.03 8.43 -3.18
C ALA A 200 0.34 9.92 -3.35
N TYR A 201 0.35 10.44 -4.58
CA TYR A 201 0.48 11.87 -4.84
C TYR A 201 -0.71 12.65 -4.31
N TYR A 202 -1.94 12.17 -4.54
CA TYR A 202 -3.16 12.80 -4.01
C TYR A 202 -3.11 12.96 -2.50
N VAL A 203 -2.83 11.89 -1.76
CA VAL A 203 -2.78 11.97 -0.29
C VAL A 203 -1.64 12.87 0.18
N HIS A 204 -0.46 12.78 -0.45
CA HIS A 204 0.65 13.68 -0.13
C HIS A 204 0.29 15.16 -0.40
N LEU A 205 -0.36 15.46 -1.52
CA LEU A 205 -0.85 16.78 -1.89
C LEU A 205 -1.80 17.33 -0.82
N VAL A 206 -2.77 16.53 -0.38
CA VAL A 206 -3.72 16.94 0.66
C VAL A 206 -2.97 17.34 1.93
N ASP A 207 -2.02 16.53 2.39
CA ASP A 207 -1.20 16.80 3.58
C ASP A 207 -0.38 18.10 3.47
N VAL A 208 0.20 18.38 2.30
CA VAL A 208 1.06 19.56 2.09
C VAL A 208 0.31 20.80 1.57
N SER A 209 -0.97 20.65 1.19
CA SER A 209 -1.77 21.74 0.61
C SER A 209 -1.83 23.02 1.45
N PRO A 210 -1.87 22.99 2.81
CA PRO A 210 -1.84 24.22 3.60
C PRO A 210 -0.53 24.99 3.48
N ARG A 211 0.59 24.31 3.22
CA ARG A 211 1.90 24.93 2.98
C ARG A 211 1.92 25.61 1.62
N ILE A 212 1.43 24.94 0.58
CA ILE A 212 1.32 25.49 -0.78
C ILE A 212 0.48 26.77 -0.76
N ALA A 213 -0.68 26.74 -0.10
CA ALA A 213 -1.57 27.89 0.01
C ALA A 213 -0.92 29.12 0.69
N ARG A 214 0.08 28.90 1.54
CA ARG A 214 0.89 29.96 2.18
C ARG A 214 2.13 30.36 1.38
N GLY A 215 2.31 29.84 0.17
CA GLY A 215 3.50 30.07 -0.64
C GLY A 215 4.77 29.43 -0.05
N GLN A 216 4.63 28.45 0.84
CA GLN A 216 5.78 27.76 1.44
C GLN A 216 6.29 26.67 0.49
N PRO A 217 7.62 26.49 0.37
CA PRO A 217 8.17 25.41 -0.45
C PRO A 217 7.77 24.04 0.12
N ILE A 218 7.40 23.10 -0.75
CA ILE A 218 7.10 21.70 -0.37
C ILE A 218 8.41 20.90 -0.23
N GLY A 219 9.39 21.21 -1.09
CA GLY A 219 10.73 20.61 -1.10
C GLY A 219 11.73 21.23 -0.13
N GLY A 220 12.91 20.64 -0.04
CA GLY A 220 14.03 21.12 0.79
C GLY A 220 14.96 20.00 1.25
N ALA A 221 15.98 20.37 2.03
CA ALA A 221 16.87 19.42 2.69
C ALA A 221 16.04 18.56 3.67
N GLY A 222 15.69 17.33 3.27
CA GLY A 222 14.86 16.40 4.03
C GLY A 222 13.49 16.08 3.43
N SER A 223 13.11 16.68 2.29
CA SER A 223 11.95 16.18 1.55
C SER A 223 12.28 14.79 0.97
N PRO A 224 11.39 13.79 1.14
CA PRO A 224 11.58 12.49 0.53
C PRO A 224 11.33 12.50 -0.98
N LEU A 225 10.80 13.62 -1.53
CA LEU A 225 10.43 13.74 -2.93
C LEU A 225 11.50 14.42 -3.77
N THR A 226 11.71 13.89 -4.98
CA THR A 226 12.58 14.51 -5.98
C THR A 226 11.98 15.83 -6.51
N PRO A 227 12.77 16.70 -7.16
CA PRO A 227 12.24 17.92 -7.79
C PRO A 227 11.10 17.64 -8.78
N THR A 228 11.24 16.59 -9.61
CA THR A 228 10.21 16.15 -10.55
C THR A 228 8.93 15.73 -9.82
N GLN A 229 9.04 14.95 -8.75
CA GLN A 229 7.89 14.55 -7.94
C GLN A 229 7.19 15.75 -7.29
N ASN A 230 7.95 16.75 -6.83
CA ASN A 230 7.37 18.00 -6.32
C ASN A 230 6.61 18.77 -7.41
N LEU A 231 7.11 18.79 -8.65
CA LEU A 231 6.42 19.42 -9.79
C LEU A 231 5.05 18.75 -10.03
N HIS A 232 4.99 17.42 -10.06
CA HIS A 232 3.72 16.68 -10.18
C HIS A 232 2.72 17.08 -9.09
N VAL A 233 3.18 17.22 -7.83
CA VAL A 233 2.33 17.70 -6.72
C VAL A 233 1.78 19.10 -6.97
N PHE A 234 2.59 20.04 -7.49
CA PHE A 234 2.13 21.38 -7.85
C PHE A 234 1.12 21.37 -9.01
N CYS A 235 1.35 20.57 -10.05
CA CYS A 235 0.39 20.37 -11.13
C CYS A 235 -0.95 19.87 -10.56
N GLY A 236 -0.90 18.84 -9.69
CA GLY A 236 -2.06 18.32 -8.99
C GLY A 236 -2.80 19.36 -8.16
N TYR A 237 -2.07 20.21 -7.42
CA TYR A 237 -2.65 21.29 -6.63
C TYR A 237 -3.52 22.22 -7.48
N HIS A 238 -2.95 22.75 -8.57
CA HIS A 238 -3.65 23.69 -9.43
C HIS A 238 -4.80 23.03 -10.20
N SER A 239 -4.58 21.81 -10.70
CA SER A 239 -5.58 21.06 -11.47
C SER A 239 -6.80 20.71 -10.62
N LEU A 240 -6.60 20.15 -9.43
CA LEU A 240 -7.69 19.79 -8.51
C LEU A 240 -8.39 21.02 -7.92
N LEU A 241 -7.67 22.12 -7.69
CA LEU A 241 -8.28 23.38 -7.26
C LEU A 241 -9.20 23.97 -8.35
N ALA A 242 -8.78 23.89 -9.62
CA ALA A 242 -9.61 24.30 -10.75
C ALA A 242 -10.84 23.40 -10.90
N LEU A 243 -10.67 22.08 -10.78
CA LEU A 243 -11.77 21.11 -10.79
C LEU A 243 -12.78 21.39 -9.67
N TRP A 244 -12.32 21.68 -8.46
CA TRP A 244 -13.21 22.01 -7.35
C TRP A 244 -14.04 23.25 -7.64
N ARG A 245 -13.45 24.31 -8.21
CA ARG A 245 -14.19 25.53 -8.61
C ARG A 245 -15.26 25.22 -9.64
N GLN A 246 -14.94 24.41 -10.65
CA GLN A 246 -15.93 23.97 -11.65
C GLN A 246 -17.09 23.21 -11.01
N LEU A 247 -16.78 22.32 -10.05
CA LEU A 247 -17.81 21.59 -9.31
C LEU A 247 -18.64 22.51 -8.41
N GLN A 248 -18.10 23.62 -7.91
CA GLN A 248 -18.90 24.61 -7.17
C GLN A 248 -19.91 25.32 -8.08
N ASP A 249 -19.52 25.60 -9.33
CA ASP A 249 -20.36 26.31 -10.30
C ASP A 249 -21.40 25.40 -10.97
N ALA A 250 -21.10 24.09 -11.12
CA ALA A 250 -21.95 23.14 -11.82
C ALA A 250 -22.12 21.83 -11.05
N ALA A 251 -23.36 21.54 -10.65
CA ALA A 251 -23.73 20.27 -10.04
C ALA A 251 -23.60 19.10 -11.03
N PRO A 252 -23.25 17.89 -10.57
CA PRO A 252 -23.32 16.70 -11.41
C PRO A 252 -24.73 16.51 -11.98
N ALA A 253 -24.80 16.32 -13.30
CA ALA A 253 -26.04 16.06 -14.00
C ALA A 253 -26.53 14.63 -13.73
N PHE A 254 -27.84 14.42 -13.68
CA PHE A 254 -28.47 13.13 -13.41
C PHE A 254 -29.72 12.93 -14.28
N ALA A 255 -30.08 11.68 -14.52
CA ALA A 255 -31.23 11.32 -15.35
C ALA A 255 -32.56 11.43 -14.57
N PRO A 256 -33.70 11.70 -15.23
CA PRO A 256 -35.00 11.59 -14.60
C PRO A 256 -35.31 10.12 -14.24
N ALA A 257 -35.88 9.90 -13.06
CA ALA A 257 -36.40 8.59 -12.68
C ALA A 257 -37.65 8.25 -13.52
N PRO A 258 -37.98 6.95 -13.72
CA PRO A 258 -39.15 6.54 -14.50
C PRO A 258 -40.49 7.10 -13.98
N THR A 259 -40.56 7.41 -12.67
CA THR A 259 -41.72 8.00 -12.01
C THR A 259 -41.83 9.52 -12.20
N CYS A 260 -40.77 10.17 -12.67
CA CYS A 260 -40.70 11.61 -12.81
C CYS A 260 -40.85 12.01 -14.28
N THR A 261 -41.88 12.78 -14.62
CA THR A 261 -42.05 13.28 -15.98
C THR A 261 -40.92 14.23 -16.35
N ALA A 262 -40.55 14.31 -17.64
CA ALA A 262 -39.48 15.18 -18.10
C ALA A 262 -39.69 16.66 -17.72
N SER A 263 -40.94 17.15 -17.75
CA SER A 263 -41.28 18.51 -17.33
C SER A 263 -41.11 18.71 -15.82
N ALA A 264 -41.60 17.78 -15.00
CA ALA A 264 -41.44 17.84 -13.55
C ALA A 264 -39.96 17.75 -13.13
N HIS A 265 -39.18 16.90 -13.81
CA HIS A 265 -37.75 16.79 -13.58
C HIS A 265 -37.03 18.11 -13.86
N ALA A 266 -37.23 18.70 -15.04
CA ALA A 266 -36.56 19.93 -15.44
C ALA A 266 -36.97 21.14 -14.57
N GLN A 267 -38.25 21.26 -14.21
CA GLN A 267 -38.77 22.42 -13.47
C GLN A 267 -38.60 22.30 -11.96
N ARG A 268 -38.59 21.09 -11.41
CA ARG A 268 -38.58 20.86 -9.95
C ARG A 268 -37.32 20.17 -9.48
N CYS A 269 -37.07 18.93 -9.92
CA CYS A 269 -35.97 18.13 -9.38
C CYS A 269 -34.59 18.73 -9.71
N ALA A 270 -34.36 19.09 -10.98
CA ALA A 270 -33.08 19.67 -11.41
C ALA A 270 -32.82 21.04 -10.77
N VAL A 271 -33.85 21.88 -10.65
CA VAL A 271 -33.77 23.20 -9.99
C VAL A 271 -33.48 23.05 -8.50
N ALA A 272 -34.21 22.17 -7.80
CA ALA A 272 -33.98 21.90 -6.39
C ALA A 272 -32.56 21.36 -6.15
N TRP A 273 -32.12 20.40 -6.96
CA TRP A 273 -30.77 19.86 -6.91
C TRP A 273 -29.70 20.94 -7.09
N ALA A 274 -29.79 21.74 -8.15
CA ALA A 274 -28.83 22.81 -8.41
C ALA A 274 -28.77 23.83 -7.27
N ALA A 275 -29.92 24.23 -6.72
CA ALA A 275 -29.98 25.17 -5.61
C ALA A 275 -29.36 24.61 -4.32
N ARG A 276 -29.66 23.36 -3.95
CA ARG A 276 -29.08 22.71 -2.76
C ARG A 276 -27.60 22.41 -2.95
N TRP A 277 -27.19 22.01 -4.15
CA TRP A 277 -25.79 21.83 -4.50
C TRP A 277 -24.98 23.13 -4.32
N ALA A 278 -25.45 24.25 -4.89
CA ALA A 278 -24.76 25.54 -4.78
C ALA A 278 -24.60 25.98 -3.32
N LEU A 279 -25.61 25.74 -2.49
CA LEU A 279 -25.53 26.02 -1.06
C LEU A 279 -24.47 25.15 -0.35
N GLU A 280 -24.51 23.84 -0.57
CA GLU A 280 -23.57 22.91 0.09
C GLU A 280 -22.14 23.05 -0.44
N ALA A 281 -21.96 23.29 -1.74
CA ALA A 281 -20.64 23.51 -2.35
C ALA A 281 -20.00 24.84 -1.90
N GLY A 282 -20.81 25.85 -1.57
CA GLY A 282 -20.38 27.13 -1.01
C GLY A 282 -20.16 27.10 0.51
N ARG A 283 -20.59 26.04 1.21
CA ARG A 283 -20.46 25.93 2.66
C ARG A 283 -18.99 25.85 3.07
N ALA A 284 -18.61 26.66 4.06
CA ALA A 284 -17.28 26.56 4.67
C ALA A 284 -17.07 25.18 5.30
N THR A 285 -15.92 24.56 5.04
CA THR A 285 -15.53 23.25 5.56
C THR A 285 -14.07 23.26 5.99
N THR A 286 -13.72 22.37 6.91
CA THR A 286 -12.34 22.16 7.36
C THR A 286 -11.50 21.40 6.33
N LEU A 287 -12.13 20.74 5.37
CA LEU A 287 -11.44 20.01 4.30
C LEU A 287 -10.69 20.98 3.38
N SER A 288 -9.51 20.58 2.90
CA SER A 288 -8.76 21.36 1.92
C SER A 288 -9.53 21.47 0.60
N PRO A 289 -9.49 22.60 -0.14
CA PRO A 289 -10.17 22.72 -1.43
C PRO A 289 -9.62 21.75 -2.50
N VAL A 290 -8.40 21.23 -2.33
CA VAL A 290 -7.83 20.22 -3.24
C VAL A 290 -8.23 18.78 -2.85
N ASP A 291 -8.83 18.58 -1.68
CA ASP A 291 -9.33 17.27 -1.24
C ASP A 291 -10.74 17.01 -1.82
N VAL A 292 -10.81 16.99 -3.15
CA VAL A 292 -12.06 16.90 -3.91
C VAL A 292 -12.82 15.62 -3.59
N LEU A 293 -12.12 14.50 -3.38
CA LEU A 293 -12.76 13.20 -3.10
C LEU A 293 -13.47 13.21 -1.74
N CYS A 294 -12.81 13.69 -0.68
CA CYS A 294 -13.43 13.78 0.64
C CYS A 294 -14.54 14.84 0.66
N ARG A 295 -14.40 15.94 -0.08
CA ARG A 295 -15.45 16.95 -0.21
C ARG A 295 -16.71 16.40 -0.88
N LEU A 296 -16.57 15.67 -1.98
CA LEU A 296 -17.70 15.03 -2.65
C LEU A 296 -18.37 13.98 -1.75
N LEU A 297 -17.59 13.17 -1.02
CA LEU A 297 -18.13 12.23 -0.03
C LEU A 297 -18.88 12.95 1.11
N PHE A 298 -18.35 14.07 1.59
CA PHE A 298 -19.00 14.88 2.61
C PHE A 298 -20.32 15.45 2.08
N MET A 299 -20.31 16.03 0.87
CA MET A 299 -21.50 16.60 0.23
C MET A 299 -22.58 15.54 -0.02
N GLU A 300 -22.21 14.38 -0.54
CA GLU A 300 -23.12 13.24 -0.76
C GLU A 300 -23.90 12.92 0.53
N ARG A 301 -23.20 12.80 1.66
CA ARG A 301 -23.83 12.53 2.97
C ARG A 301 -24.72 13.67 3.47
N GLN A 302 -24.33 14.92 3.24
CA GLN A 302 -25.16 16.08 3.62
C GLN A 302 -26.45 16.15 2.79
N LEU A 303 -26.33 15.95 1.48
CA LEU A 303 -27.46 15.99 0.54
C LEU A 303 -28.40 14.79 0.73
N GLU A 304 -27.87 13.62 1.11
CA GLU A 304 -28.67 12.46 1.49
C GLU A 304 -29.54 12.74 2.73
N ALA A 305 -28.98 13.45 3.72
CA ALA A 305 -29.65 13.83 4.96
C ALA A 305 -30.54 15.08 4.84
N ASP A 306 -30.56 15.76 3.68
CA ASP A 306 -31.25 17.03 3.49
C ASP A 306 -32.78 16.86 3.35
N GLU A 307 -33.53 17.27 4.37
CA GLU A 307 -34.99 17.17 4.40
C GLU A 307 -35.68 18.07 3.35
N VAL A 308 -35.09 19.22 2.99
CA VAL A 308 -35.65 20.08 1.95
C VAL A 308 -35.50 19.41 0.60
N LEU A 309 -34.34 18.80 0.34
CA LEU A 309 -34.13 18.03 -0.88
C LEU A 309 -35.11 16.86 -0.99
N LYS A 310 -35.33 16.12 0.12
CA LYS A 310 -36.33 15.04 0.19
C LYS A 310 -37.77 15.52 -0.07
N ALA A 311 -38.12 16.71 0.39
CA ALA A 311 -39.45 17.29 0.17
C ALA A 311 -39.66 17.82 -1.27
N CYS A 312 -38.60 18.33 -1.90
CA CYS A 312 -38.69 18.97 -3.21
C CYS A 312 -38.46 18.02 -4.41
N MET A 313 -37.75 16.91 -4.21
CA MET A 313 -37.42 15.97 -5.29
C MET A 313 -38.30 14.72 -5.24
N ASP A 314 -38.59 14.16 -6.41
CA ASP A 314 -39.01 12.76 -6.50
C ASP A 314 -37.91 11.84 -5.93
N GLU A 315 -38.29 10.80 -5.18
CA GLU A 315 -37.33 9.93 -4.50
C GLU A 315 -36.35 9.25 -5.47
N GLY A 316 -36.84 8.77 -6.62
CA GLY A 316 -36.01 8.17 -7.65
C GLY A 316 -35.02 9.18 -8.22
N CYS A 317 -35.48 10.40 -8.55
CA CYS A 317 -34.59 11.46 -9.01
C CYS A 317 -33.51 11.85 -7.98
N ARG A 318 -33.84 11.81 -6.69
CA ARG A 318 -32.85 12.08 -5.62
C ARG A 318 -31.78 10.99 -5.56
N LEU A 319 -32.17 9.72 -5.67
CA LEU A 319 -31.22 8.60 -5.72
C LEU A 319 -30.31 8.69 -6.95
N GLU A 320 -30.85 8.99 -8.13
CA GLU A 320 -30.06 9.22 -9.35
C GLU A 320 -29.08 10.41 -9.21
N ALA A 321 -29.49 11.48 -8.53
CA ALA A 321 -28.62 12.63 -8.26
C ALA A 321 -27.46 12.28 -7.31
N LEU A 322 -27.73 11.53 -6.23
CA LEU A 322 -26.69 11.05 -5.31
C LEU A 322 -25.73 10.08 -6.01
N ASP A 323 -26.27 9.16 -6.82
CA ASP A 323 -25.48 8.25 -7.64
C ASP A 323 -24.60 9.01 -8.66
N ALA A 324 -25.08 10.12 -9.24
CA ALA A 324 -24.26 10.98 -10.09
C ALA A 324 -23.07 11.60 -9.34
N VAL A 325 -23.22 11.97 -8.07
CA VAL A 325 -22.10 12.43 -7.22
C VAL A 325 -21.11 11.29 -6.96
N ALA A 326 -21.61 10.10 -6.61
CA ALA A 326 -20.79 8.92 -6.38
C ALA A 326 -19.99 8.50 -7.63
N LYS A 327 -20.66 8.49 -8.80
CA LYS A 327 -20.04 8.27 -10.11
C LYS A 327 -18.99 9.33 -10.42
N LYS A 328 -19.27 10.61 -10.18
CA LYS A 328 -18.29 11.67 -10.41
C LYS A 328 -17.06 11.54 -9.50
N ARG A 329 -17.25 11.15 -8.24
CA ARG A 329 -16.13 10.85 -7.33
C ARG A 329 -15.30 9.67 -7.83
N ALA A 330 -15.95 8.59 -8.27
CA ALA A 330 -15.26 7.42 -8.84
C ALA A 330 -14.48 7.80 -10.12
N GLU A 331 -15.10 8.57 -11.01
CA GLU A 331 -14.47 9.09 -12.23
C GLU A 331 -13.21 9.91 -11.89
N ILE A 332 -13.28 10.84 -10.94
CA ILE A 332 -12.12 11.64 -10.52
C ILE A 332 -11.04 10.75 -9.90
N SER A 333 -11.43 9.78 -9.06
CA SER A 333 -10.52 8.81 -8.45
C SER A 333 -9.75 8.01 -9.51
N ASP A 334 -10.45 7.45 -10.48
CA ASP A 334 -9.87 6.65 -11.57
C ASP A 334 -8.99 7.48 -12.50
N ASN A 335 -9.30 8.77 -12.65
CA ASN A 335 -8.59 9.73 -13.50
C ASN A 335 -7.59 10.61 -12.75
N LEU A 336 -7.24 10.29 -11.50
CA LEU A 336 -6.32 11.10 -10.70
C LEU A 336 -4.99 11.37 -11.42
N HIS A 337 -4.48 10.39 -12.16
CA HIS A 337 -3.22 10.49 -12.88
C HIS A 337 -3.16 11.68 -13.85
N HIS A 338 -4.27 12.07 -14.48
CA HIS A 338 -4.34 13.24 -15.35
C HIS A 338 -4.11 14.57 -14.62
N HIS A 339 -4.41 14.64 -13.33
CA HIS A 339 -4.19 15.85 -12.54
C HIS A 339 -2.72 16.05 -12.17
N PHE A 340 -1.94 14.97 -12.14
CA PHE A 340 -0.54 14.98 -11.73
C PHE A 340 0.45 14.94 -12.91
N ASP A 341 -0.02 14.94 -14.16
CA ASP A 341 0.83 14.85 -15.36
C ASP A 341 1.69 13.55 -15.38
N LEU A 342 1.01 12.40 -15.21
CA LEU A 342 1.62 11.06 -15.08
C LEU A 342 1.27 10.09 -16.21
#